data_AF-A0A9W6QVK5-F1
#
_entry.id   AF-A0A9W6QVK5-F1
#
_cell.length_a   1.000
_cell.length_b   1.000
_cell.length_c   1.000
_cell.angle_alpha   90.00
_cell.angle_beta   90.00
_cell.angle_gamma   90.00
#
_symmetry.space_group_name_H-M   'P 1'
#
loop_
_entity.id
_entity.type
_entity.pdbx_description
1 polymer ?
#
loop_
_entity_poly.entity_id
_entity_poly.type
_entity_poly.pdbx_seq_one_letter_code
_entity_poly.pdbx_strand_id
1 'polypeptide(L)'
;MVMRPSAYGLTTFDQAAHFLLGFNAALEFEFLGRFNERLAEEFSEGRNLMWPGLARLVISRRLEGTGRSLDELDAKEQMNLLFALVNEFLDGEMFDEEDADDPDSVVIGSAAGDRVVIEVLGRMHPEANDFWDGNWLFSPVEVVTGGFTGRVPAGLRADELRSFRDELVRAYQDFGGVARLESMEDWLSLTVTVKPSGHVEIDGVAVDRMGSKNRLALHITDLDQSHLPTVIDSLTAIEEKFPAVGKRQGG
;
A
#
# COMPACT_ATOMS: atom_id res chain seq x y z
N MET A 1 -5.46 -1.86 6.89
CA MET A 1 -4.51 -2.54 7.81
C MET A 1 -3.07 -2.33 7.33
N VAL A 2 -2.17 -1.81 8.17
CA VAL A 2 -0.73 -1.70 7.87
C VAL A 2 -0.09 -3.09 8.05
N MET A 3 1.00 -3.43 7.36
CA MET A 3 1.61 -4.77 7.48
C MET A 3 2.76 -4.78 8.48
N ARG A 4 3.34 -5.96 8.77
CA ARG A 4 4.47 -6.07 9.72
C ARG A 4 5.66 -5.20 9.29
N PRO A 5 6.44 -4.65 10.23
CA PRO A 5 7.51 -3.69 9.95
C PRO A 5 8.56 -4.22 8.96
N SER A 6 8.88 -5.51 9.05
CA SER A 6 9.84 -6.16 8.16
C SER A 6 9.41 -6.22 6.70
N ALA A 7 8.10 -6.08 6.41
CA ALA A 7 7.63 -6.00 5.04
C ALA A 7 8.08 -4.68 4.38
N TYR A 8 8.18 -3.60 5.15
CA TYR A 8 8.61 -2.29 4.67
C TYR A 8 10.13 -2.08 4.68
N GLY A 9 10.92 -3.14 4.85
CA GLY A 9 12.38 -3.02 5.00
C GLY A 9 12.82 -2.29 6.26
N LEU A 10 11.91 -2.04 7.22
CA LEU A 10 12.20 -1.31 8.45
C LEU A 10 12.90 -2.25 9.43
N THR A 11 14.00 -1.79 10.01
CA THR A 11 14.87 -2.57 10.91
C THR A 11 15.04 -1.95 12.28
N THR A 12 14.61 -0.70 12.47
CA THR A 12 14.70 0.01 13.74
C THR A 12 13.39 0.71 14.10
N PHE A 13 13.20 0.98 15.40
CA PHE A 13 12.04 1.72 15.90
C PHE A 13 11.97 3.14 15.32
N ASP A 14 13.09 3.83 15.17
CA ASP A 14 13.11 5.18 14.60
C ASP A 14 12.69 5.17 13.12
N GLN A 15 13.13 4.16 12.34
CA GLN A 15 12.64 3.96 10.97
C GLN A 15 11.13 3.70 10.96
N ALA A 16 10.60 2.90 11.90
CA ALA A 16 9.17 2.70 12.05
C ALA A 16 8.42 3.99 12.41
N ALA A 17 8.99 4.83 13.28
CA ALA A 17 8.40 6.10 13.63
C ALA A 17 8.39 7.10 12.46
N HIS A 18 9.47 7.16 11.68
CA HIS A 18 9.52 7.93 10.45
C HIS A 18 8.52 7.41 9.40
N PHE A 19 8.39 6.09 9.28
CA PHE A 19 7.37 5.48 8.42
C PHE A 19 5.96 5.88 8.85
N LEU A 20 5.64 5.82 10.15
CA LEU A 20 4.32 6.21 10.66
C LEU A 20 4.05 7.72 10.51
N LEU A 21 5.09 8.56 10.56
CA LEU A 21 4.98 9.99 10.23
C LEU A 21 4.68 10.20 8.74
N GLY A 22 5.32 9.45 7.85
CA GLY A 22 5.01 9.46 6.41
C GLY A 22 3.59 8.95 6.14
N PHE A 23 3.19 7.86 6.78
CA PHE A 23 1.83 7.31 6.74
C PHE A 23 0.79 8.31 7.28
N ASN A 24 1.13 9.09 8.30
CA ASN A 24 0.29 10.17 8.77
C ASN A 24 0.09 11.27 7.74
N ALA A 25 1.18 11.70 7.11
CA ALA A 25 1.12 12.73 6.08
C ALA A 25 0.33 12.25 4.85
N ALA A 26 0.43 10.96 4.53
CA ALA A 26 -0.38 10.30 3.51
C ALA A 26 -1.89 10.38 3.84
N LEU A 27 -2.25 10.15 5.11
CA LEU A 27 -3.62 10.26 5.61
C LEU A 27 -4.00 11.67 6.10
N GLU A 28 -3.56 12.70 5.37
CA GLU A 28 -3.88 14.12 5.61
C GLU A 28 -3.69 14.60 7.08
N PHE A 29 -2.71 14.01 7.78
CA PHE A 29 -2.36 14.29 9.18
C PHE A 29 -3.41 13.89 10.23
N GLU A 30 -4.47 13.18 9.87
CA GLU A 30 -5.50 12.78 10.82
C GLU A 30 -5.13 11.53 11.62
N PHE A 31 -4.34 10.63 11.02
CA PHE A 31 -4.03 9.31 11.57
C PHE A 31 -3.34 9.38 12.93
N LEU A 32 -2.23 10.12 13.06
CA LEU A 32 -1.48 10.22 14.31
C LEU A 32 -2.22 11.02 15.37
N GLY A 33 -3.10 11.95 14.97
CA GLY A 33 -3.99 12.63 15.91
C GLY A 33 -4.92 11.64 16.59
N ARG A 34 -5.69 10.91 15.78
CA ARG A 34 -6.64 9.88 16.26
C ARG A 34 -5.93 8.72 16.97
N PHE A 35 -4.79 8.26 16.44
CA PHE A 35 -3.98 7.22 17.06
C PHE A 35 -3.45 7.68 18.43
N ASN A 36 -2.97 8.91 18.54
CA ASN A 36 -2.53 9.48 19.81
C ASN A 36 -3.67 9.57 20.83
N GLU A 37 -4.85 10.04 20.41
CA GLU A 37 -6.04 10.10 21.27
C GLU A 37 -6.45 8.70 21.76
N ARG A 38 -6.52 7.72 20.86
CA ARG A 38 -6.85 6.33 21.23
C ARG A 38 -5.86 5.74 22.24
N LEU A 39 -4.56 5.94 22.04
CA LEU A 39 -3.55 5.46 22.98
C LEU A 39 -3.65 6.20 24.34
N ALA A 40 -4.06 7.46 24.34
CA ALA A 40 -4.29 8.23 25.55
C ALA A 40 -5.58 7.81 26.30
N GLU A 41 -6.61 7.33 25.61
CA GLU A 41 -7.81 6.77 26.25
C GLU A 41 -7.50 5.53 27.09
N GLU A 42 -6.55 4.71 26.63
CA GLU A 42 -6.07 3.53 27.37
C GLU A 42 -5.27 3.92 28.64
N PHE A 43 -4.83 5.19 28.76
CA PHE A 43 -4.01 5.71 29.86
C PHE A 43 -4.37 7.14 30.31
N SER A 44 -5.07 7.26 31.45
CA SER A 44 -5.42 8.54 32.08
C SER A 44 -4.23 9.43 32.48
N GLU A 45 -3.05 8.84 32.71
CA GLU A 45 -1.82 9.51 33.17
C GLU A 45 -0.90 9.99 32.02
N GLY A 46 -1.22 9.65 30.76
CA GLY A 46 -0.36 9.89 29.59
C GLY A 46 -0.73 11.10 28.72
N ARG A 47 -1.73 11.91 29.08
CA ARG A 47 -2.33 12.94 28.19
C ARG A 47 -1.39 14.01 27.61
N ASN A 48 -0.17 14.14 28.14
CA ASN A 48 0.84 15.08 27.63
C ASN A 48 1.93 14.40 26.78
N LEU A 49 1.86 13.08 26.58
CA LEU A 49 2.80 12.33 25.75
C LEU A 49 2.28 12.23 24.32
N MET A 50 3.21 12.31 23.37
CA MET A 50 2.94 12.01 21.97
C MET A 50 2.96 10.50 21.72
N TRP A 51 2.37 10.07 20.61
CA TRP A 51 2.14 8.68 20.26
C TRP A 51 3.36 7.76 20.40
N PRO A 52 4.63 8.15 20.14
CA PRO A 52 5.75 7.23 20.32
C PRO A 52 5.95 6.86 21.79
N GLY A 53 5.75 7.82 22.70
CA GLY A 53 5.82 7.60 24.14
C GLY A 53 4.63 6.79 24.66
N LEU A 54 3.42 7.12 24.20
CA LEU A 54 2.20 6.39 24.55
C LEU A 54 2.25 4.94 24.06
N ALA A 55 2.70 4.70 22.82
CA ALA A 55 2.84 3.36 22.26
C ALA A 55 3.82 2.51 23.07
N ARG A 56 4.97 3.06 23.49
CA ARG A 56 5.91 2.35 24.38
C ARG A 56 5.28 2.00 25.72
N LEU A 57 4.49 2.88 26.31
CA LEU A 57 3.78 2.61 27.58
C LEU A 57 2.73 1.50 27.43
N VAL A 58 1.89 1.59 26.39
CA VAL A 58 0.87 0.58 26.08
C VAL A 58 1.51 -0.78 25.87
N ILE A 59 2.56 -0.85 25.04
CA ILE A 59 3.28 -2.11 24.79
C ILE A 59 3.93 -2.63 26.08
N SER A 60 4.60 -1.78 26.86
CA SER A 60 5.26 -2.19 28.10
C SER A 60 4.26 -2.81 29.08
N ARG A 61 3.09 -2.19 29.27
CA ARG A 61 2.04 -2.73 30.12
C ARG A 61 1.47 -4.06 29.63
N ARG A 62 1.29 -4.21 28.31
CA ARG A 62 0.86 -5.49 27.72
C ARG A 62 1.91 -6.59 27.95
N LEU A 63 3.19 -6.24 27.99
CA LEU A 63 4.28 -7.16 28.30
C LEU A 63 4.41 -7.51 29.79
N GLU A 64 3.98 -6.66 30.71
CA GLU A 64 3.98 -6.95 32.16
C GLU A 64 3.24 -8.26 32.48
N GLY A 65 2.12 -8.52 31.79
CA GLY A 65 1.36 -9.77 31.92
C GLY A 65 2.10 -11.02 31.42
N THR A 66 3.20 -10.83 30.68
CA THR A 66 4.06 -11.89 30.13
C THR A 66 5.38 -12.04 30.89
N GLY A 67 5.67 -11.16 31.85
CA GLY A 67 6.92 -11.15 32.61
C GLY A 67 8.16 -10.71 31.80
N ARG A 68 7.96 -10.05 30.65
CA ARG A 68 9.03 -9.50 29.79
C ARG A 68 9.01 -7.97 29.88
N SER A 69 10.17 -7.33 29.73
CA SER A 69 10.25 -5.87 29.55
C SER A 69 10.47 -5.49 28.09
N LEU A 70 9.97 -4.33 27.67
CA LEU A 70 10.19 -3.78 26.32
C LEU A 70 11.68 -3.62 26.01
N ASP A 71 12.49 -3.21 26.99
CA ASP A 71 13.93 -2.96 26.83
C ASP A 71 14.75 -4.25 26.68
N GLU A 72 14.17 -5.41 27.02
CA GLU A 72 14.79 -6.73 26.84
C GLU A 72 14.53 -7.32 25.46
N LEU A 73 13.58 -6.73 24.72
CA LEU A 73 13.23 -7.17 23.38
C LEU A 73 14.24 -6.66 22.36
N ASP A 74 14.52 -7.46 21.34
CA ASP A 74 15.27 -6.98 20.20
C ASP A 74 14.47 -5.95 19.39
N ALA A 75 15.15 -5.17 18.54
CA ALA A 75 14.51 -4.11 17.76
C ALA A 75 13.35 -4.63 16.88
N LYS A 76 13.46 -5.86 16.38
CA LYS A 76 12.44 -6.49 15.52
C LYS A 76 11.19 -6.83 16.33
N GLU A 77 11.34 -7.38 17.53
CA GLU A 77 10.24 -7.65 18.45
C GLU A 77 9.54 -6.35 18.88
N GLN A 78 10.29 -5.31 19.26
CA GLN A 78 9.73 -4.00 19.61
C GLN A 78 8.89 -3.41 18.48
N MET A 79 9.38 -3.49 17.23
CA MET A 79 8.66 -2.99 16.06
C MET A 79 7.41 -3.82 15.77
N ASN A 80 7.47 -5.16 15.86
CA ASN A 80 6.30 -6.00 15.63
C ASN A 80 5.16 -5.65 16.60
N LEU A 81 5.49 -5.32 17.85
CA LEU A 81 4.50 -4.89 18.85
C LEU A 81 3.92 -3.52 18.53
N LEU A 82 4.74 -2.57 18.06
CA LEU A 82 4.26 -1.26 17.60
C LEU A 82 3.28 -1.40 16.43
N PHE A 83 3.62 -2.20 15.42
CA PHE A 83 2.76 -2.39 14.26
C PHE A 83 1.51 -3.20 14.58
N ALA A 84 1.57 -4.15 15.52
CA ALA A 84 0.37 -4.81 16.01
C ALA A 84 -0.61 -3.79 16.62
N LEU A 85 -0.09 -2.83 17.39
CA LEU A 85 -0.88 -1.76 17.99
C LEU A 85 -1.45 -0.79 16.94
N VAL A 86 -0.67 -0.43 15.93
CA VAL A 86 -1.15 0.38 14.79
C VAL A 86 -2.25 -0.35 14.02
N ASN A 87 -2.10 -1.66 13.80
CA ASN A 87 -3.11 -2.44 13.09
C ASN A 87 -4.39 -2.59 13.87
N GLU A 88 -4.30 -2.86 15.18
CA GLU A 88 -5.47 -2.89 16.06
C GLU A 88 -6.24 -1.56 16.02
N PHE A 89 -5.51 -0.43 16.00
CA PHE A 89 -6.12 0.88 15.84
C PHE A 89 -6.82 1.02 14.50
N LEU A 90 -6.13 0.69 13.40
CA LEU A 90 -6.70 0.79 12.06
C LEU A 90 -7.88 -0.15 11.85
N ASP A 91 -7.84 -1.36 12.40
CA ASP A 91 -8.94 -2.34 12.29
C ASP A 91 -10.14 -1.95 13.18
N GLY A 92 -9.94 -1.10 14.20
CA GLY A 92 -10.99 -0.59 15.06
C GLY A 92 -11.63 0.73 14.59
N GLU A 93 -10.93 1.50 13.75
CA GLU A 93 -11.34 2.83 13.25
C GLU A 93 -11.65 2.85 11.74
N MET A 94 -11.19 1.87 10.97
CA MET A 94 -11.50 1.74 9.55
C MET A 94 -12.49 0.60 9.36
N PHE A 95 -13.50 0.87 8.53
CA PHE A 95 -14.65 0.04 8.17
C PHE A 95 -15.94 0.33 8.96
N ASP A 96 -16.33 1.61 9.04
CA ASP A 96 -17.71 1.90 8.66
C ASP A 96 -17.82 1.60 7.15
N GLU A 97 -18.52 0.51 6.81
CA GLU A 97 -18.82 0.07 5.44
C GLU A 97 -19.78 1.08 4.77
N GLU A 98 -19.27 2.22 4.32
CA GLU A 98 -20.02 3.13 3.46
C GLU A 98 -19.01 4.01 2.70
N ASP A 99 -18.43 3.48 1.61
CA ASP A 99 -18.19 4.20 0.35
C ASP A 99 -17.39 3.31 -0.61
N ALA A 100 -18.08 2.76 -1.60
CA ALA A 100 -17.53 1.89 -2.65
C ALA A 100 -16.92 2.68 -3.83
N ASP A 101 -16.50 3.92 -3.61
CA ASP A 101 -15.78 4.75 -4.58
C ASP A 101 -14.68 5.52 -3.83
N ASP A 102 -13.66 4.80 -3.33
CA ASP A 102 -12.44 5.45 -2.85
C ASP A 102 -11.67 5.96 -4.08
N PRO A 103 -11.57 7.29 -4.30
CA PRO A 103 -11.00 7.88 -5.51
C PRO A 103 -9.53 7.53 -5.73
N ASP A 104 -8.85 6.99 -4.70
CA ASP A 104 -7.44 6.65 -4.75
C ASP A 104 -7.20 5.14 -4.94
N SER A 105 -8.18 4.41 -5.48
CA SER A 105 -8.07 2.97 -5.74
C SER A 105 -8.23 2.61 -7.22
N VAL A 106 -7.51 1.59 -7.66
CA VAL A 106 -7.61 1.00 -9.00
C VAL A 106 -7.94 -0.48 -8.88
N VAL A 107 -9.05 -0.89 -9.49
CA VAL A 107 -9.45 -2.30 -9.57
C VAL A 107 -9.24 -2.81 -10.98
N ILE A 108 -8.34 -3.79 -11.13
CA ILE A 108 -8.03 -4.45 -12.40
C ILE A 108 -8.60 -5.87 -12.35
N GLY A 109 -9.68 -6.09 -13.09
CA GLY A 109 -10.41 -7.37 -13.10
C GLY A 109 -11.89 -7.17 -12.86
N SER A 110 -12.53 -8.18 -12.25
CA SER A 110 -13.95 -8.12 -11.90
C SER A 110 -14.11 -7.82 -10.41
N ALA A 111 -14.90 -6.79 -10.06
CA ALA A 111 -15.16 -6.43 -8.66
C ALA A 111 -15.71 -7.61 -7.83
N ALA A 112 -16.53 -8.48 -8.44
CA ALA A 112 -17.14 -9.64 -7.79
C ALA A 112 -16.35 -10.95 -7.98
N GLY A 113 -15.16 -10.90 -8.60
CA GLY A 113 -14.38 -12.08 -8.93
C GLY A 113 -12.87 -11.84 -8.81
N ASP A 114 -12.14 -12.50 -9.70
CA ASP A 114 -10.68 -12.37 -9.79
C ASP A 114 -10.31 -10.92 -10.15
N ARG A 115 -9.43 -10.34 -9.33
CA ARG A 115 -9.02 -8.93 -9.43
C ARG A 115 -7.72 -8.65 -8.71
N VAL A 116 -7.10 -7.54 -9.11
CA VAL A 116 -6.06 -6.86 -8.37
C VAL A 116 -6.60 -5.50 -7.97
N VAL A 117 -6.49 -5.15 -6.70
CA VAL A 117 -6.84 -3.82 -6.17
C VAL A 117 -5.54 -3.16 -5.73
N ILE A 118 -5.28 -1.98 -6.26
CA ILE A 118 -4.16 -1.12 -5.85
C ILE A 118 -4.78 0.11 -5.18
N GLU A 119 -4.54 0.28 -3.89
CA GLU A 119 -4.90 1.49 -3.16
C GLU A 119 -3.70 2.44 -3.16
N VAL A 120 -3.91 3.75 -3.16
CA VAL A 120 -2.83 4.75 -3.01
C VAL A 120 -3.18 5.64 -1.84
N LEU A 121 -2.55 5.40 -0.69
CA LEU A 121 -2.87 6.15 0.53
C LEU A 121 -2.09 7.47 0.61
N GLY A 122 -1.00 7.63 -0.15
CA GLY A 122 -0.24 8.87 -0.26
C GLY A 122 1.25 8.68 -0.54
N ARG A 123 2.04 9.77 -0.46
CA ARG A 123 3.50 9.72 -0.69
C ARG A 123 4.25 9.18 0.51
N MET A 124 5.22 8.29 0.28
CA MET A 124 6.13 7.82 1.34
C MET A 124 7.10 8.93 1.79
N HIS A 125 7.47 9.81 0.87
CA HIS A 125 8.35 10.96 1.11
C HIS A 125 7.70 12.25 0.59
N PRO A 126 6.71 12.82 1.31
CA PRO A 126 5.91 13.95 0.81
C PRO A 126 6.71 15.24 0.60
N GLU A 127 7.79 15.43 1.35
CA GLU A 127 8.68 16.60 1.23
C GLU A 127 9.69 16.46 0.08
N ALA A 128 9.86 15.25 -0.48
CA ALA A 128 10.79 14.99 -1.55
C ALA A 128 10.17 15.37 -2.91
N ASN A 129 10.95 16.09 -3.71
CA ASN A 129 10.55 16.65 -4.98
C ASN A 129 11.52 16.28 -6.12
N ASP A 130 12.50 15.42 -5.83
CA ASP A 130 13.32 14.76 -6.84
C ASP A 130 12.64 13.49 -7.38
N PHE A 131 13.19 12.97 -8.48
CA PHE A 131 12.61 11.83 -9.18
C PHE A 131 12.70 10.52 -8.40
N TRP A 132 13.72 10.34 -7.57
CA TRP A 132 13.97 9.07 -6.90
C TRP A 132 13.06 8.94 -5.68
N ASP A 133 13.10 9.91 -4.78
CA ASP A 133 12.37 9.79 -3.51
C ASP A 133 10.94 10.32 -3.60
N GLY A 134 10.71 11.40 -4.34
CA GLY A 134 9.42 12.09 -4.41
C GLY A 134 8.30 11.28 -5.07
N ASN A 135 8.62 10.20 -5.79
CA ASN A 135 7.65 9.40 -6.53
C ASN A 135 7.16 8.16 -5.79
N TRP A 136 7.71 7.83 -4.61
CA TRP A 136 7.26 6.66 -3.86
C TRP A 136 5.88 6.87 -3.24
N LEU A 137 4.97 5.93 -3.52
CA LEU A 137 3.61 5.89 -3.00
C LEU A 137 3.43 4.72 -2.05
N PHE A 138 2.79 4.98 -0.91
CA PHE A 138 2.30 3.92 -0.07
C PHE A 138 1.07 3.31 -0.73
N SER A 139 1.22 2.11 -1.29
CA SER A 139 0.22 1.54 -2.19
C SER A 139 -0.06 0.07 -1.90
N PRO A 140 -0.83 -0.25 -0.85
CA PRO A 140 -1.25 -1.61 -0.57
C PRO A 140 -1.91 -2.25 -1.80
N VAL A 141 -1.56 -3.50 -2.06
CA VAL A 141 -2.11 -4.29 -3.16
C VAL A 141 -2.83 -5.50 -2.59
N GLU A 142 -4.10 -5.65 -2.95
CA GLU A 142 -4.85 -6.89 -2.78
C GLU A 142 -4.91 -7.65 -4.10
N VAL A 143 -4.66 -8.95 -4.04
CA VAL A 143 -4.89 -9.89 -5.14
C VAL A 143 -5.94 -10.89 -4.68
N VAL A 144 -7.02 -11.01 -5.45
CA VAL A 144 -8.02 -12.06 -5.32
C VAL A 144 -7.99 -12.89 -6.61
N THR A 145 -7.71 -14.19 -6.49
CA THR A 145 -7.74 -15.10 -7.65
C THR A 145 -8.18 -16.49 -7.25
N GLY A 146 -9.28 -16.97 -7.84
CA GLY A 146 -9.95 -18.19 -7.43
C GLY A 146 -10.23 -18.23 -5.92
N GLY A 147 -9.68 -19.24 -5.24
CA GLY A 147 -9.80 -19.39 -3.78
C GLY A 147 -8.71 -18.68 -2.96
N PHE A 148 -7.80 -17.95 -3.60
CA PHE A 148 -6.69 -17.29 -2.95
C PHE A 148 -6.93 -15.78 -2.79
N THR A 149 -6.56 -15.27 -1.63
CA THR A 149 -6.48 -13.83 -1.35
C THR A 149 -5.12 -13.53 -0.74
N GLY A 150 -4.41 -12.57 -1.33
CA GLY A 150 -3.14 -12.06 -0.83
C GLY A 150 -3.20 -10.55 -0.69
N ARG A 151 -2.62 -10.02 0.38
CA ARG A 151 -2.44 -8.58 0.57
C ARG A 151 -0.97 -8.30 0.79
N VAL A 152 -0.40 -7.41 -0.01
CA VAL A 152 1.00 -7.01 0.08
C VAL A 152 1.09 -5.51 0.26
N PRO A 153 1.99 -5.03 1.13
CA PRO A 153 2.04 -3.61 1.46
C PRO A 153 3.00 -2.87 0.54
N ALA A 154 2.69 -2.89 -0.76
CA ALA A 154 3.64 -2.45 -1.78
C ALA A 154 3.98 -0.95 -1.65
N GLY A 155 5.21 -0.64 -2.01
CA GLY A 155 5.60 0.69 -2.46
C GLY A 155 5.65 0.67 -3.98
N LEU A 156 4.66 1.23 -4.65
CA LEU A 156 4.69 1.51 -6.08
C LEU A 156 5.08 2.97 -6.29
N ARG A 157 5.50 3.30 -7.51
CA ARG A 157 5.88 4.67 -7.84
C ARG A 157 4.85 5.35 -8.73
N ALA A 158 4.65 6.65 -8.52
CA ALA A 158 3.76 7.46 -9.35
C ALA A 158 4.13 7.39 -10.84
N ASP A 159 5.42 7.34 -11.18
CA ASP A 159 5.87 7.20 -12.56
C ASP A 159 5.61 5.82 -13.17
N GLU A 160 5.60 4.75 -12.36
CA GLU A 160 5.25 3.39 -12.80
C GLU A 160 3.76 3.29 -13.14
N LEU A 161 2.89 3.81 -12.26
CA LEU A 161 1.44 3.83 -12.48
C LEU A 161 1.08 4.64 -13.72
N ARG A 162 1.71 5.81 -13.92
CA ARG A 162 1.55 6.62 -15.13
C ARG A 162 1.98 5.86 -16.39
N SER A 163 3.15 5.23 -16.38
CA SER A 163 3.64 4.47 -17.54
C SER A 163 2.71 3.30 -17.88
N PHE A 164 2.20 2.60 -16.87
CA PHE A 164 1.21 1.54 -17.07
C PHE A 164 -0.11 2.08 -17.65
N ARG A 165 -0.62 3.21 -17.14
CA ARG A 165 -1.78 3.92 -17.70
C ARG A 165 -1.58 4.26 -19.18
N ASP A 166 -0.42 4.83 -19.53
CA ASP A 166 -0.10 5.19 -20.92
C ASP A 166 -0.09 3.96 -21.85
N GLU A 167 0.42 2.82 -21.39
CA GLU A 167 0.39 1.58 -22.15
C GLU A 167 -1.03 1.00 -22.29
N LEU A 168 -1.85 1.07 -21.23
CA LEU A 168 -3.26 0.66 -21.28
C LEU A 168 -4.06 1.52 -22.27
N VAL A 169 -3.85 2.84 -22.27
CA VAL A 169 -4.49 3.76 -23.22
C VAL A 169 -4.15 3.36 -24.66
N ARG A 170 -2.88 3.06 -24.94
CA ARG A 170 -2.46 2.60 -26.29
C ARG A 170 -3.12 1.28 -26.64
N ALA A 171 -3.05 0.28 -25.75
CA ALA A 171 -3.63 -1.04 -26.01
C ALA A 171 -5.15 -0.98 -26.24
N TYR A 172 -5.85 -0.08 -25.55
CA TYR A 172 -7.28 0.16 -25.75
C TYR A 172 -7.57 0.88 -27.09
N GLN A 173 -6.83 1.93 -27.43
CA GLN A 173 -7.03 2.71 -28.65
C GLN A 173 -6.68 1.93 -29.93
N ASP A 174 -5.64 1.11 -29.87
CA ASP A 174 -5.16 0.30 -31.00
C ASP A 174 -5.94 -1.01 -31.18
N PHE A 175 -6.96 -1.27 -30.34
CA PHE A 175 -7.73 -2.52 -30.29
C PHE A 175 -6.84 -3.76 -30.17
N GLY A 176 -5.77 -3.63 -29.38
CA GLY A 176 -4.79 -4.68 -29.17
C GLY A 176 -3.46 -4.13 -28.66
N GLY A 177 -2.73 -4.96 -27.92
CA GLY A 177 -1.44 -4.56 -27.37
C GLY A 177 -1.16 -5.20 -26.02
N VAL A 178 -0.09 -4.75 -25.38
CA VAL A 178 0.31 -5.22 -24.05
C VAL A 178 0.67 -4.01 -23.20
N ALA A 179 0.14 -3.96 -21.99
CA ALA A 179 0.49 -2.99 -20.96
C ALA A 179 1.12 -3.70 -19.76
N ARG A 180 2.17 -3.10 -19.19
CA ARG A 180 2.93 -3.67 -18.08
C ARG A 180 3.04 -2.71 -16.91
N LEU A 181 2.84 -3.25 -15.73
CA LEU A 181 3.22 -2.62 -14.47
C LEU A 181 4.32 -3.50 -13.87
N GLU A 182 5.54 -2.97 -13.81
CA GLU A 182 6.67 -3.63 -13.15
C GLU A 182 7.17 -2.69 -12.06
N SER A 183 6.89 -3.05 -10.80
CA SER A 183 7.37 -2.26 -9.67
C SER A 183 8.88 -2.41 -9.50
N MET A 184 9.59 -1.31 -9.24
CA MET A 184 11.05 -1.28 -9.05
C MET A 184 11.56 -2.24 -7.97
N GLU A 185 10.77 -2.48 -6.92
CA GLU A 185 11.10 -3.37 -5.80
C GLU A 185 10.48 -4.77 -5.90
N ASP A 186 10.02 -5.16 -7.10
CA ASP A 186 9.43 -6.47 -7.40
C ASP A 186 8.19 -6.83 -6.55
N TRP A 187 7.52 -5.84 -5.95
CA TRP A 187 6.28 -6.01 -5.21
C TRP A 187 5.16 -6.61 -6.07
N LEU A 188 5.00 -6.06 -7.27
CA LEU A 188 3.94 -6.39 -8.20
C LEU A 188 4.47 -6.33 -9.63
N SER A 189 4.24 -7.41 -10.37
CA SER A 189 4.33 -7.43 -11.82
C SER A 189 2.97 -7.78 -12.40
N LEU A 190 2.46 -6.96 -13.31
CA LEU A 190 1.25 -7.23 -14.08
C LEU A 190 1.54 -7.07 -15.58
N THR A 191 0.98 -7.97 -16.38
CA THR A 191 0.94 -7.88 -17.83
C THR A 191 -0.52 -8.00 -18.27
N VAL A 192 -1.06 -6.93 -18.83
CA VAL A 192 -2.41 -6.88 -19.43
C VAL A 192 -2.25 -7.00 -20.94
N THR A 193 -2.76 -8.08 -21.52
CA THR A 193 -2.74 -8.34 -22.95
C THR A 193 -4.13 -8.16 -23.54
N VAL A 194 -4.29 -7.19 -24.44
CA VAL A 194 -5.53 -6.98 -25.20
C VAL A 194 -5.39 -7.69 -26.54
N LYS A 195 -6.24 -8.67 -26.80
CA LYS A 195 -6.28 -9.39 -28.06
C LYS A 195 -7.07 -8.61 -29.11
N PRO A 196 -6.80 -8.80 -30.43
CA PRO A 196 -7.59 -8.19 -31.50
C PRO A 196 -9.10 -8.52 -31.46
N SER A 197 -9.49 -9.58 -30.74
CA SER A 197 -10.90 -9.92 -30.50
C SER A 197 -11.58 -9.05 -29.44
N GLY A 198 -10.85 -8.14 -28.78
CA GLY A 198 -11.31 -7.38 -27.62
C GLY A 198 -11.23 -8.15 -26.29
N HIS A 199 -10.76 -9.40 -26.31
CA HIS A 199 -10.54 -10.18 -25.09
C HIS A 199 -9.31 -9.70 -24.35
N VAL A 200 -9.38 -9.68 -23.01
CA VAL A 200 -8.29 -9.21 -22.16
C VAL A 200 -7.80 -10.34 -21.27
N GLU A 201 -6.50 -10.59 -21.30
CA GLU A 201 -5.82 -11.52 -20.41
C GLU A 201 -4.88 -10.77 -19.48
N ILE A 202 -4.89 -11.12 -18.20
CA ILE A 202 -4.05 -10.50 -17.18
C ILE A 202 -3.22 -11.59 -16.51
N ASP A 203 -1.91 -11.49 -16.67
CA ASP A 203 -0.94 -12.29 -15.94
C ASP A 203 -0.28 -11.43 -14.87
N GLY A 204 -0.06 -11.98 -13.69
CA GLY A 204 0.56 -11.21 -12.63
C GLY A 204 1.21 -12.01 -11.54
N VAL A 205 2.10 -11.35 -10.79
CA VAL A 205 2.76 -11.89 -9.62
C VAL A 205 2.85 -10.80 -8.55
N ALA A 206 2.35 -11.10 -7.36
CA ALA A 206 2.59 -10.33 -6.15
C ALA A 206 3.61 -11.05 -5.24
N VAL A 207 4.52 -10.30 -4.63
CA VAL A 207 5.55 -10.82 -3.72
C VAL A 207 5.24 -10.37 -2.29
N ASP A 208 5.26 -11.30 -1.33
CA ASP A 208 4.76 -11.03 0.02
C ASP A 208 5.60 -10.01 0.82
N ARG A 209 6.91 -9.95 0.56
CA ARG A 209 7.91 -9.09 1.19
C ARG A 209 9.10 -8.90 0.25
N MET A 210 9.75 -7.74 0.29
CA MET A 210 10.99 -7.53 -0.47
C MET A 210 12.02 -8.63 -0.20
N GLY A 211 12.65 -9.14 -1.27
CA GLY A 211 13.65 -10.20 -1.20
C GLY A 211 13.12 -11.59 -0.83
N SER A 212 11.80 -11.73 -0.61
CA SER A 212 11.16 -13.02 -0.38
C SER A 212 11.06 -13.85 -1.66
N LYS A 213 10.95 -15.16 -1.48
CA LYS A 213 10.63 -16.10 -2.56
C LYS A 213 9.16 -16.49 -2.59
N ASN A 214 8.37 -16.08 -1.61
CA ASN A 214 6.93 -16.34 -1.59
C ASN A 214 6.25 -15.44 -2.62
N ARG A 215 5.49 -16.05 -3.52
CA ARG A 215 4.85 -15.38 -4.65
C ARG A 215 3.42 -15.87 -4.77
N LEU A 216 2.50 -14.96 -5.03
CA LEU A 216 1.15 -15.26 -5.47
C LEU A 216 1.05 -14.89 -6.94
N ALA A 217 0.98 -15.92 -7.79
CA ALA A 217 0.74 -15.73 -9.22
C ALA A 217 -0.77 -15.70 -9.48
N LEU A 218 -1.21 -14.82 -10.37
CA LEU A 218 -2.59 -14.70 -10.82
C LEU A 218 -2.67 -14.78 -12.34
N HIS A 219 -3.80 -15.28 -12.82
CA HIS A 219 -4.13 -15.35 -14.24
C HIS A 219 -5.63 -15.11 -14.40
N ILE A 220 -6.02 -14.03 -15.07
CA ILE A 220 -7.42 -13.61 -15.25
C ILE A 220 -7.71 -13.56 -16.75
N THR A 221 -8.69 -14.33 -17.20
CA THR A 221 -9.09 -14.39 -18.61
C THR A 221 -10.51 -13.93 -18.86
N ASP A 222 -11.37 -13.88 -17.84
CA ASP A 222 -12.81 -13.62 -18.04
C ASP A 222 -13.11 -12.12 -18.12
N LEU A 223 -12.37 -11.40 -18.97
CA LEU A 223 -12.48 -9.96 -19.18
C LEU A 223 -12.51 -9.61 -20.67
N ASP A 224 -13.10 -8.46 -20.96
CA ASP A 224 -13.02 -7.81 -22.25
C ASP A 224 -12.61 -6.34 -22.11
N GLN A 225 -12.24 -5.72 -23.24
CA GLN A 225 -11.67 -4.37 -23.29
C GLN A 225 -12.62 -3.27 -22.78
N SER A 226 -13.92 -3.53 -22.59
CA SER A 226 -14.86 -2.56 -22.02
C SER A 226 -14.57 -2.24 -20.55
N HIS A 227 -13.76 -3.06 -19.87
CA HIS A 227 -13.30 -2.82 -18.51
C HIS A 227 -12.12 -1.83 -18.44
N LEU A 228 -11.35 -1.67 -19.51
CA LEU A 228 -10.12 -0.85 -19.50
C LEU A 228 -10.36 0.65 -19.28
N PRO A 229 -11.42 1.29 -19.83
CA PRO A 229 -11.69 2.70 -19.58
C PRO A 229 -11.76 3.04 -18.09
N THR A 230 -12.48 2.25 -17.27
CA THR A 230 -12.56 2.49 -15.83
C THR A 230 -11.20 2.38 -15.15
N VAL A 231 -10.38 1.38 -15.51
CA VAL A 231 -9.02 1.24 -14.98
C VAL A 231 -8.15 2.46 -15.35
N ILE A 232 -8.25 2.92 -16.58
CA ILE A 232 -7.51 4.08 -17.10
C ILE A 232 -7.96 5.37 -16.38
N ASP A 233 -9.25 5.54 -16.14
CA ASP A 233 -9.82 6.70 -15.47
C ASP A 233 -9.37 6.74 -14.00
N SER A 234 -9.43 5.62 -13.28
CA SER A 234 -8.91 5.51 -11.90
C SER A 234 -7.40 5.81 -11.83
N LEU A 235 -6.60 5.28 -12.75
CA LEU A 235 -5.16 5.59 -12.81
C LEU A 235 -4.90 7.07 -13.12
N THR A 236 -5.74 7.70 -13.94
CA THR A 236 -5.65 9.11 -14.27
C THR A 236 -5.98 9.98 -13.05
N ALA A 237 -7.03 9.64 -12.30
CA ALA A 237 -7.37 10.33 -11.05
C ALA A 237 -6.23 10.25 -10.01
N ILE A 238 -5.62 9.07 -9.86
CA ILE A 238 -4.45 8.88 -9.00
C ILE A 238 -3.26 9.74 -9.47
N GLU A 239 -2.99 9.80 -10.76
CA GLU A 239 -1.91 10.64 -11.30
C GLU A 239 -2.17 12.14 -11.06
N GLU A 240 -3.42 12.60 -11.20
CA GLU A 240 -3.78 13.99 -10.93
C GLU A 240 -3.54 14.37 -9.47
N LYS A 241 -3.87 13.46 -8.53
CA LYS A 241 -3.63 13.65 -7.10
C LYS A 241 -2.16 13.48 -6.70
N PHE A 242 -1.48 12.50 -7.31
CA PHE A 242 -0.10 12.14 -7.01
C PHE A 242 0.78 12.21 -8.26
N PRO A 243 1.00 13.42 -8.84
CA PRO A 243 1.74 13.55 -10.08
C PRO A 243 3.19 13.08 -9.91
N ALA A 244 3.74 12.45 -10.93
CA ALA A 244 5.15 12.10 -10.91
C ALA A 244 6.02 13.37 -10.97
N VAL A 245 6.95 13.51 -10.02
CA VAL A 245 7.81 14.69 -9.82
C VAL A 245 9.25 14.44 -10.24
N GLY A 246 10.01 15.53 -10.38
CA GLY A 246 11.40 15.50 -10.79
C GLY A 246 11.61 15.10 -12.26
N LYS A 247 12.87 14.92 -12.65
CA LYS A 247 13.24 14.36 -13.95
C LYS A 247 14.22 13.22 -13.71
N ARG A 248 13.97 12.07 -14.34
CA ARG A 248 14.97 11.01 -14.44
C ARG A 248 16.11 11.56 -15.28
N GLN A 249 17.21 11.96 -14.64
CA GLN A 249 18.44 12.24 -15.38
C GLN A 249 18.89 10.91 -16.01
N GLY A 250 19.06 10.94 -17.33
CA GLY A 250 18.92 9.77 -18.18
C GLY A 250 19.83 8.58 -17.88
N GLY A 251 19.30 7.42 -18.25
CA GLY A 251 19.99 6.21 -18.68
C GLY A 251 19.07 5.51 -19.64
#